data_AF-A0A1Q8QJK6-F1
#
_entry.id   AF-A0A1Q8QJK6-F1
#
_cell.length_a   1.000
_cell.length_b   1.000
_cell.length_c   1.000
_cell.angle_alpha   90.00
_cell.angle_beta   90.00
_cell.angle_gamma   90.00
#
_symmetry.space_group_name_H-M   'P 1'
#
loop_
_entity.id
_entity.type
_entity.pdbx_description
1 polymer ?
#
loop_
_entity_poly.entity_id
_entity_poly.type
_entity_poly.pdbx_seq_one_letter_code
_entity_poly.pdbx_strand_id
1 'polypeptide(L)'
;MAVVGVETLAGGRKVAHPVLETFILTLPDELAPPGLQGWQDFTRVESFPVTWESKKGPRTLDAKSIVTAVAVTGPAAVRFTCNFAETYVSPLRLVEAVCPQLVRGAYALAKTGVAFCRGRRLAA
;
A
#
# COMPACT_ATOMS: atom_id res chain seq x y z
N MET A 1 -1.51 -22.07 1.89
CA MET A 1 -2.17 -20.78 2.14
C MET A 1 -3.36 -21.07 3.06
N ALA A 2 -3.36 -20.54 4.29
CA ALA A 2 -4.41 -20.80 5.27
C ALA A 2 -5.34 -19.58 5.35
N VAL A 3 -6.64 -19.80 5.21
CA VAL A 3 -7.66 -18.76 5.40
C VAL A 3 -7.83 -18.57 6.91
N VAL A 4 -7.46 -17.39 7.41
CA VAL A 4 -7.50 -17.04 8.85
C VAL A 4 -8.87 -16.53 9.33
N GLY A 5 -9.82 -16.32 8.41
CA GLY A 5 -11.19 -15.94 8.75
C GLY A 5 -12.04 -15.67 7.51
N VAL A 6 -13.33 -16.00 7.61
CA VAL A 6 -14.36 -15.69 6.60
C VAL A 6 -15.52 -15.06 7.36
N GLU A 7 -15.91 -13.84 7.00
CA GLU A 7 -17.08 -13.16 7.55
C GLU A 7 -18.13 -13.00 6.45
N THR A 8 -19.35 -13.44 6.73
CA THR A 8 -20.48 -13.29 5.82
C THR A 8 -20.92 -11.84 5.81
N LEU A 9 -20.78 -11.17 4.66
CA LEU A 9 -21.29 -9.82 4.48
C LEU A 9 -22.83 -9.88 4.45
N ALA A 10 -23.47 -9.23 5.42
CA ALA A 10 -24.92 -9.04 5.39
C ALA A 10 -25.28 -8.23 4.13
N GLY A 11 -26.16 -8.77 3.28
CA GLY A 11 -26.67 -8.05 2.12
C GLY A 11 -27.40 -6.79 2.56
N GLY A 12 -26.81 -5.62 2.33
CA GLY A 12 -27.34 -4.32 2.76
C GLY A 12 -26.26 -3.23 2.81
N ARG A 13 -26.61 -1.97 2.57
CA ARG A 13 -25.70 -0.84 2.30
C ARG A 13 -24.59 -0.63 3.36
N LYS A 14 -23.40 -0.31 2.85
CA LYS A 14 -22.12 0.04 3.51
C LYS A 14 -21.46 -1.10 4.30
N VAL A 15 -20.85 -2.02 3.55
CA VAL A 15 -19.78 -2.88 4.07
C VAL A 15 -18.61 -2.00 4.52
N ALA A 16 -18.07 -2.25 5.72
CA ALA A 16 -16.88 -1.55 6.19
C ALA A 16 -15.71 -1.87 5.25
N HIS A 17 -15.10 -0.84 4.65
CA HIS A 17 -13.90 -1.02 3.86
C HIS A 17 -12.68 -1.16 4.78
N PRO A 18 -11.70 -2.02 4.43
CA PRO A 18 -10.45 -2.06 5.16
C PRO A 18 -9.78 -0.69 5.03
N VAL A 19 -9.38 -0.13 6.17
CA VAL A 19 -8.70 1.16 6.23
C VAL A 19 -7.19 0.98 6.19
N LEU A 20 -6.68 -0.12 6.73
CA LEU A 20 -5.26 -0.44 6.68
C LEU A 20 -5.08 -1.66 5.79
N GLU A 21 -4.13 -1.58 4.87
CA GLU A 21 -3.75 -2.68 4.01
C GLU A 21 -2.23 -2.86 4.05
N THR A 22 -1.79 -4.09 4.32
CA THR A 22 -0.37 -4.46 4.34
C THR A 22 -0.03 -5.25 3.09
N PHE A 23 1.10 -4.91 2.49
CA PHE A 23 1.60 -5.51 1.27
C PHE A 23 3.02 -6.03 1.47
N ILE A 24 3.36 -7.07 0.70
CA ILE A 24 4.74 -7.50 0.46
C ILE A 24 5.06 -7.28 -1.00
N LEU A 25 6.05 -6.43 -1.26
CA LEU A 25 6.71 -6.25 -2.54
C LEU A 25 7.89 -7.21 -2.62
N THR A 26 7.93 -8.02 -3.68
CA THR A 26 9.10 -8.82 -4.05
C THR A 26 9.72 -8.22 -5.31
N LEU A 27 10.96 -7.80 -5.20
CA LEU A 27 11.76 -7.19 -6.26
C LEU A 27 12.46 -8.29 -7.08
N PRO A 28 12.64 -8.10 -8.38
CA PRO A 28 13.60 -8.88 -9.16
C PRO A 28 15.00 -8.74 -8.58
N ASP A 29 15.80 -9.80 -8.63
CA ASP A 29 17.14 -9.81 -8.01
C ASP A 29 18.03 -8.68 -8.55
N GLU A 30 17.96 -8.40 -9.85
CA GLU A 30 18.72 -7.35 -10.51
C GLU A 30 18.28 -5.93 -10.11
N LEU A 31 17.02 -5.77 -9.68
CA LEU A 31 16.46 -4.49 -9.21
C LEU A 31 16.35 -4.41 -7.69
N ALA A 32 16.72 -5.48 -6.97
CA ALA A 32 16.59 -5.55 -5.52
C ALA A 32 17.47 -4.50 -4.82
N PRO A 33 18.77 -4.36 -5.09
CA PRO A 33 19.58 -3.33 -4.42
C PRO A 33 19.06 -1.90 -4.60
N PRO A 34 18.80 -1.39 -5.83
CA PRO A 34 18.27 -0.03 -5.98
C PRO A 34 16.83 0.10 -5.48
N GLY A 35 16.02 -0.96 -5.54
CA GLY A 35 14.66 -0.94 -5.01
C GLY A 35 14.63 -0.84 -3.48
N LEU A 36 15.44 -1.65 -2.80
CA LEU A 36 15.59 -1.59 -1.35
C LEU A 36 16.11 -0.22 -0.89
N GLN A 37 17.07 0.35 -1.62
CA GLN A 37 17.57 1.69 -1.33
C GLN A 37 16.46 2.75 -1.45
N GLY A 38 15.66 2.72 -2.52
CA GLY A 38 14.53 3.64 -2.69
C GLY A 38 13.54 3.59 -1.54
N TRP A 39 13.21 2.39 -1.04
CA TRP A 39 12.36 2.24 0.14
C TRP A 39 13.02 2.72 1.43
N GLN A 40 14.34 2.55 1.59
CA GLN A 40 15.05 3.13 2.73
C GLN A 40 15.04 4.67 2.68
N ASP A 41 15.28 5.26 1.51
CA ASP A 41 15.25 6.72 1.32
C ASP A 41 13.85 7.27 1.59
N PHE A 42 12.81 6.58 1.14
CA PHE A 42 11.41 6.91 1.44
C PHE A 42 11.14 7.00 2.96
N THR A 43 11.76 6.12 3.78
CA THR A 43 11.58 6.19 5.24
C THR A 43 12.24 7.42 5.87
N ARG A 44 13.27 7.99 5.23
CA ARG A 44 14.08 9.11 5.76
C ARG A 44 13.52 10.48 5.42
N VAL A 45 12.75 10.61 4.34
CA VAL A 45 12.14 11.89 3.95
C VAL A 45 10.86 12.16 4.76
N GLU A 46 10.55 13.44 4.96
CA GLU A 46 9.31 13.86 5.64
C GLU A 46 8.11 13.91 4.70
N SER A 47 8.35 14.23 3.44
CA SER A 47 7.33 14.33 2.39
C SER A 47 7.76 13.58 1.14
N PHE A 48 6.80 12.94 0.47
CA PHE A 48 7.04 12.21 -0.77
C PHE A 48 5.85 12.40 -1.74
N PRO A 49 5.84 13.46 -2.55
CA PRO A 49 4.75 13.74 -3.47
C PRO A 49 4.70 12.73 -4.62
N VAL A 50 3.54 12.11 -4.81
CA VAL A 50 3.25 11.19 -5.92
C VAL A 50 2.21 11.83 -6.83
N THR A 51 2.58 12.03 -8.10
CA THR A 51 1.71 12.65 -9.11
C THR A 51 1.27 11.62 -10.14
N TRP A 52 0.02 11.70 -10.60
CA TRP A 52 -0.48 10.86 -11.68
C TRP A 52 -1.57 11.52 -12.51
N GLU A 53 -1.67 11.10 -13.76
CA GLU A 53 -2.78 11.51 -14.64
C GLU A 53 -4.09 10.86 -14.23
N SER A 54 -5.12 11.68 -14.08
CA SER A 54 -6.50 11.26 -13.85
C SER A 54 -7.39 11.76 -14.96
N LYS A 55 -8.63 11.26 -15.04
CA LYS A 55 -9.63 11.74 -16.01
C LYS A 55 -9.90 13.25 -15.91
N LYS A 56 -9.62 13.87 -14.75
CA LYS A 56 -9.84 15.31 -14.50
C LYS A 56 -8.52 16.11 -14.52
N GLY A 57 -7.46 15.56 -15.11
CA GLY A 57 -6.11 16.15 -15.10
C GLY A 57 -5.20 15.56 -14.01
N PRO A 58 -3.98 16.10 -13.86
CA PRO A 58 -3.00 15.60 -12.92
C PRO A 58 -3.50 15.73 -11.48
N ARG A 59 -3.21 14.71 -10.68
CA ARG A 59 -3.44 14.70 -9.23
C ARG A 59 -2.14 14.43 -8.52
N THR A 60 -1.98 15.03 -7.35
CA THR A 60 -0.84 14.79 -6.46
C THR A 60 -1.33 14.41 -5.08
N LEU A 61 -0.66 13.45 -4.46
CA LEU A 61 -0.85 13.06 -3.07
C LEU A 61 0.52 12.91 -2.43
N ASP A 62 0.69 13.39 -1.20
CA ASP A 62 1.86 13.05 -0.41
C ASP A 62 1.73 11.61 0.12
N ALA A 63 2.59 10.70 -0.35
CA ALA A 63 2.57 9.31 0.07
C ALA A 63 2.87 9.13 1.57
N LYS A 64 3.56 10.06 2.21
CA LYS A 64 3.83 10.00 3.65
C LYS A 64 2.56 10.16 4.50
N SER A 65 1.49 10.73 3.94
CA SER A 65 0.18 10.80 4.61
C SER A 65 -0.56 9.47 4.71
N ILE A 66 -0.21 8.49 3.85
CA ILE A 66 -0.90 7.20 3.77
C ILE A 66 0.00 6.02 4.13
N VAL A 67 1.31 6.07 3.90
CA VAL A 67 2.21 4.96 4.24
C VAL A 67 2.60 5.07 5.71
N THR A 68 2.10 4.14 6.52
CA THR A 68 2.25 4.18 7.99
C THR A 68 3.36 3.29 8.52
N ALA A 69 3.79 2.30 7.75
CA ALA A 69 4.89 1.41 8.12
C ALA A 69 5.61 0.88 6.89
N VAL A 70 6.93 0.75 6.99
CA VAL A 70 7.80 0.13 5.99
C VAL A 70 8.85 -0.70 6.72
N ALA A 71 9.14 -1.89 6.22
CA ALA A 71 10.19 -2.76 6.72
C ALA A 71 10.83 -3.56 5.57
N VAL A 72 12.15 -3.58 5.50
CA VAL A 72 12.88 -4.53 4.66
C VAL A 72 12.83 -5.89 5.37
N THR A 73 12.32 -6.91 4.68
CA THR A 73 12.02 -8.23 5.28
C THR A 73 12.88 -9.36 4.69
N GLY A 74 13.76 -9.04 3.75
CA GLY A 74 14.68 -9.98 3.12
C GLY A 74 15.52 -9.29 2.04
N PRO A 75 16.37 -10.05 1.32
CA PRO A 75 17.31 -9.50 0.34
C PRO A 75 16.66 -8.85 -0.88
N ALA A 76 15.38 -9.17 -1.16
CA ALA A 76 14.60 -8.61 -2.27
C ALA A 76 13.15 -8.31 -1.88
N ALA A 77 12.87 -8.12 -0.58
CA ALA A 77 11.49 -8.02 -0.09
C ALA A 77 11.26 -6.82 0.84
N VAL A 78 10.22 -6.05 0.55
CA VAL A 78 9.76 -4.93 1.37
C VAL A 78 8.31 -5.16 1.79
N ARG A 79 8.05 -5.06 3.09
CA ARG A 79 6.71 -5.02 3.64
C ARG A 79 6.33 -3.57 3.93
N PHE A 80 5.18 -3.12 3.47
CA PHE A 80 4.67 -1.79 3.80
C PHE A 80 3.17 -1.82 4.10
N THR A 81 2.70 -0.85 4.88
CA THR A 81 1.29 -0.71 5.24
C THR A 81 0.79 0.67 4.86
N CYS A 82 -0.36 0.71 4.19
CA CYS A 82 -1.04 1.94 3.82
C CYS A 82 -2.32 2.12 4.64
N ASN A 83 -2.59 3.36 5.04
CA ASN A 83 -3.85 3.82 5.59
C ASN A 83 -4.64 4.56 4.51
N PHE A 84 -5.76 3.96 4.12
CA PHE A 84 -6.68 4.45 3.10
C PHE A 84 -7.99 4.99 3.69
N ALA A 85 -8.01 5.35 4.98
CA ALA A 85 -9.21 5.88 5.64
C ALA A 85 -9.76 7.15 4.96
N GLU A 86 -8.88 8.03 4.46
CA GLU A 86 -9.27 9.33 3.89
C GLU A 86 -9.13 9.38 2.38
N THR A 87 -8.11 8.73 1.82
CA THR A 87 -7.80 8.77 0.39
C THR A 87 -7.15 7.49 -0.07
N TYR A 88 -7.28 7.19 -1.36
CA TYR A 88 -6.71 5.99 -1.97
C TYR A 88 -5.75 6.36 -3.10
N VAL A 89 -4.55 5.77 -3.04
CA VAL A 89 -3.67 5.64 -4.18
C VAL A 89 -3.40 4.16 -4.41
N SER A 90 -3.28 3.76 -5.68
CA SER A 90 -2.93 2.38 -6.01
C SER A 90 -1.57 2.01 -5.39
N PRO A 91 -1.47 0.89 -4.64
CA PRO A 91 -0.19 0.39 -4.12
C PRO A 91 0.86 0.17 -5.21
N LEU A 92 0.46 -0.25 -6.41
CA LEU A 92 1.35 -0.38 -7.56
C LEU A 92 1.96 0.96 -7.98
N ARG A 93 1.16 2.02 -7.97
CA ARG A 93 1.64 3.37 -8.28
C ARG A 93 2.61 3.87 -7.21
N LEU A 94 2.36 3.57 -5.94
CA LEU A 94 3.28 3.91 -4.87
C LEU A 94 4.63 3.21 -5.06
N VAL A 95 4.61 1.91 -5.37
CA VAL A 95 5.81 1.12 -5.66
C VAL A 95 6.63 1.75 -6.79
N GLU A 96 5.98 2.13 -7.89
CA GLU A 96 6.64 2.77 -9.04
C GLU A 96 7.17 4.17 -8.74
N ALA A 97 6.51 4.90 -7.85
CA ALA A 97 7.00 6.22 -7.44
C ALA A 97 8.26 6.11 -6.57
N VAL A 98 8.29 5.13 -5.66
CA VAL A 98 9.46 4.87 -4.78
C VAL A 98 10.61 4.20 -5.54
N CYS A 99 10.29 3.37 -6.53
CA CYS A 99 11.26 2.67 -7.36
C CYS A 99 10.95 2.89 -8.86
N PRO A 100 11.37 4.03 -9.44
CA PRO A 100 11.04 4.40 -10.82
C PRO A 100 11.51 3.40 -11.90
N GLN A 101 12.49 2.54 -11.56
CA GLN A 101 12.99 1.49 -12.43
C GLN A 101 12.06 0.27 -12.53
N LEU A 102 11.09 0.14 -11.63
CA LEU A 102 10.15 -0.97 -11.65
C LEU A 102 9.05 -0.73 -12.70
N VAL A 103 8.77 -1.78 -13.47
CA VAL A 103 7.67 -1.81 -14.46
C VAL A 103 6.61 -2.78 -13.99
N ARG A 104 5.32 -2.42 -14.10
CA ARG A 104 4.22 -3.35 -13.72
C ARG A 104 4.37 -4.67 -14.46
N GLY A 105 4.12 -5.75 -13.72
CA GLY A 105 4.26 -7.11 -14.23
C GLY A 105 5.67 -7.66 -14.15
N ALA A 106 6.69 -6.82 -13.93
CA ALA A 106 8.06 -7.25 -13.68
C ALA A 106 8.39 -7.41 -12.19
N TYR A 107 7.45 -7.16 -11.28
CA TYR A 107 7.60 -7.39 -9.85
C TYR A 107 6.33 -8.00 -9.26
N ALA A 108 6.43 -8.65 -8.10
CA ALA A 108 5.28 -9.19 -7.40
C ALA A 108 4.88 -8.28 -6.24
N LEU A 109 3.59 -7.99 -6.14
CA LEU A 109 3.01 -7.27 -5.00
C LEU A 109 1.82 -8.07 -4.48
N ALA A 110 1.94 -8.59 -3.26
CA ALA A 110 0.89 -9.36 -2.60
C ALA A 110 0.30 -8.55 -1.45
N LYS A 111 -1.04 -8.45 -1.39
CA LYS A 111 -1.72 -7.99 -0.17
C LYS A 111 -1.72 -9.12 0.84
N THR A 112 -1.15 -8.88 2.01
CA THR A 112 -0.91 -9.91 3.04
C THR A 112 -1.70 -9.67 4.33
N GLY A 113 -2.26 -8.46 4.51
CA GLY A 113 -3.08 -8.16 5.67
C GLY A 113 -4.05 -7.01 5.39
N VAL A 114 -5.17 -7.01 6.11
CA VAL A 114 -6.12 -5.91 6.15
C VAL A 114 -6.58 -5.68 7.59
N ALA A 115 -6.86 -4.42 7.94
CA ALA A 115 -7.55 -4.08 9.17
C ALA A 115 -8.65 -3.04 8.91
N PHE A 116 -9.74 -3.19 9.65
CA PHE A 116 -10.94 -2.37 9.53
C PHE A 116 -11.04 -1.41 10.70
N CYS A 117 -11.48 -0.18 10.46
CA CYS A 117 -11.90 0.70 11.55
C CYS A 117 -13.17 0.10 12.18
N ARG A 118 -13.14 -0.24 13.47
CA ARG A 118 -14.36 -0.61 14.19
C ARG A 118 -15.32 0.58 14.14
N GLY A 119 -16.43 0.42 13.41
CA GLY A 119 -17.56 1.32 13.53
C GLY A 119 -18.09 1.28 14.97
N ARG A 120 -18.24 2.43 15.62
CA ARG A 120 -19.05 2.55 16.84
C ARG A 120 -20.43 1.95 16.53
N ARG A 121 -20.79 0.86 17.20
CA ARG A 121 -22.21 0.50 17.36
C ARG A 121 -22.83 1.65 18.14
N LEU A 122 -23.61 2.50 17.48
CA LEU A 122 -24.61 3.28 18.21
C LEU A 122 -25.59 2.24 18.74
N ALA A 123 -25.61 2.09 20.06
CA ALA A 123 -26.63 1.32 20.75
C ALA A 123 -28.00 1.93 20.41
N ALA A 124 -28.97 1.03 20.23
CA ALA A 124 -30.37 1.33 19.95
C ALA A 124 -31.00 2.18 21.07
#